data_AF-A0A4S2H5D8-F1
#
_entry.id   AF-A0A4S2H5D8-F1
#
_cell.length_a   1.000
_cell.length_b   1.000
_cell.length_c   1.000
_cell.angle_alpha   90.00
_cell.angle_beta   90.00
_cell.angle_gamma   90.00
#
_symmetry.space_group_name_H-M   'P 1'
#
loop_
_entity.id
_entity.type
_entity.pdbx_description
1 polymer ?
#
loop_
_entity_poly.entity_id
_entity_poly.type
_entity_poly.pdbx_seq_one_letter_code
_entity_poly.pdbx_strand_id
1 'polypeptide(L)'
;MDRLTIRVKKGKRKGECFLPGNKNAITKVEYIHDDGRWESEEYKGKAVDKLAEYEDLEEQGKLLKLPCAVGDTVHYADNEYYFTVLPVKVDEIAIMESNEILYKCLLFDGNGDVETQFDFDKDDFEKTVFLTKEAAEAALKEMSE
;
A
#
# COMPACT_ATOMS: atom_id res chain seq x y z
N MET A 1 -4.29 20.34 6.87
CA MET A 1 -4.66 21.46 5.97
C MET A 1 -3.45 22.38 5.86
N ASP A 2 -2.52 22.09 4.97
CA ASP A 2 -1.40 22.99 4.67
C ASP A 2 -1.67 23.74 3.37
N ARG A 3 -1.56 25.06 3.46
CA ARG A 3 -2.07 26.04 2.49
C ARG A 3 -1.22 26.06 1.21
N LEU A 4 -1.78 25.57 0.10
CA LEU A 4 -1.29 25.91 -1.25
C LEU A 4 -1.43 27.42 -1.46
N THR A 5 -0.30 28.13 -1.53
CA THR A 5 -0.28 29.56 -1.84
C THR A 5 0.09 29.73 -3.31
N ILE A 6 -0.92 29.87 -4.17
CA ILE A 6 -0.75 30.16 -5.61
C ILE A 6 -0.51 31.67 -5.75
N ARG A 7 0.66 32.09 -6.24
CA ARG A 7 0.95 33.48 -6.62
C ARG A 7 1.24 33.57 -8.12
N VAL A 8 0.21 33.89 -8.89
CA VAL A 8 0.33 34.22 -10.33
C VAL A 8 0.84 35.66 -10.47
N LYS A 9 1.99 35.88 -11.13
CA LYS A 9 2.43 37.22 -11.56
C LYS A 9 2.10 37.43 -13.03
N LYS A 10 1.21 38.39 -13.31
CA LYS A 10 0.88 38.90 -14.65
C LYS A 10 2.12 39.34 -15.45
N GLY A 11 2.08 39.00 -16.74
CA GLY A 11 2.72 39.74 -17.83
C GLY A 11 4.21 39.47 -18.05
N LYS A 12 4.48 38.93 -19.25
CA LYS A 12 5.76 38.46 -19.85
C LYS A 12 6.23 37.13 -19.31
N ARG A 13 6.81 36.26 -20.17
CA ARG A 13 7.49 34.99 -19.84
C ARG A 13 8.15 35.10 -18.46
N LYS A 14 7.50 34.60 -17.41
CA LYS A 14 7.89 34.86 -16.02
C LYS A 14 7.74 33.60 -15.18
N GLY A 15 8.89 33.16 -14.68
CA GLY A 15 8.98 32.62 -13.34
C GLY A 15 8.80 31.11 -13.25
N GLU A 16 9.90 30.39 -13.49
CA GLU A 16 10.17 29.23 -12.66
C GLU A 16 10.26 29.72 -11.21
N CYS A 17 9.22 29.48 -10.42
CA CYS A 17 9.23 29.79 -8.99
C CYS A 17 9.87 28.60 -8.27
N PHE A 18 11.21 28.58 -8.18
CA PHE A 18 11.91 27.63 -7.33
C PHE A 18 11.67 28.02 -5.87
N LEU A 19 10.94 27.20 -5.11
CA LEU A 19 10.94 27.28 -3.64
C LEU A 19 12.07 26.37 -3.13
N PRO A 20 13.18 26.92 -2.61
CA PRO A 20 14.19 26.11 -1.96
C PRO A 20 13.63 25.66 -0.61
N GLY A 21 13.13 24.43 -0.53
CA GLY A 21 12.64 23.95 0.76
C GLY A 21 12.15 22.51 0.80
N ASN A 22 11.67 21.93 -0.30
CA ASN A 22 11.19 20.54 -0.25
C ASN A 22 11.53 19.78 -1.54
N LYS A 23 12.44 18.81 -1.43
CA LYS A 23 12.95 18.02 -2.56
C LYS A 23 11.87 17.16 -3.25
N ASN A 24 10.71 16.98 -2.60
CA ASN A 24 9.58 16.18 -3.09
C ASN A 24 8.36 17.04 -3.48
N ALA A 25 8.48 18.37 -3.56
CA ALA A 25 7.34 19.22 -3.91
C ALA A 25 6.84 18.94 -5.33
N ILE A 26 5.52 18.79 -5.48
CA ILE A 26 4.83 18.80 -6.77
C ILE A 26 4.51 20.25 -7.11
N THR A 27 4.92 20.68 -8.30
CA THR A 27 4.67 22.02 -8.82
C THR A 27 3.64 21.92 -9.93
N LYS A 28 2.57 22.70 -9.80
CA LYS A 28 1.59 22.88 -10.87
C LYS A 28 1.97 24.10 -11.70
N VAL A 29 2.06 23.92 -13.01
CA VAL A 29 2.37 24.95 -14.00
C VAL A 29 1.15 25.11 -14.89
N GLU A 30 0.64 26.34 -14.99
CA GLU A 30 -0.53 26.67 -15.79
C GLU A 30 -0.11 27.54 -16.98
N TYR A 31 -0.57 27.20 -18.16
CA TYR A 31 -0.31 27.94 -19.39
C TYR A 31 -1.58 28.68 -19.82
N ILE A 32 -1.49 30.01 -19.87
CA ILE A 32 -2.60 30.91 -20.17
C ILE A 32 -2.15 31.91 -21.24
N HIS A 33 -2.93 32.05 -22.31
CA HIS A 33 -2.71 33.04 -23.35
C HIS A 33 -2.95 34.47 -22.85
N ASP A 34 -2.37 35.46 -23.54
CA ASP A 34 -2.50 36.89 -23.18
C ASP A 34 -3.96 37.40 -23.19
N ASP A 35 -4.86 36.73 -23.93
CA ASP A 35 -6.30 37.03 -23.97
C ASP A 35 -7.10 36.31 -22.87
N GLY A 36 -6.44 35.61 -21.96
CA GLY A 36 -7.04 34.90 -20.83
C GLY A 36 -7.55 33.50 -21.17
N ARG A 37 -7.34 32.99 -22.39
CA ARG A 37 -7.66 31.59 -22.71
C ARG A 37 -6.69 30.63 -22.06
N TRP A 38 -7.22 29.55 -21.49
CA TRP A 38 -6.45 28.43 -20.96
C TRP A 38 -5.93 27.55 -22.10
N GLU A 39 -4.66 27.17 -22.02
CA GLU A 39 -3.99 26.32 -23.02
C GLU A 39 -3.72 24.92 -22.47
N SER A 40 -3.04 24.83 -21.32
CA SER A 40 -2.68 23.55 -20.72
C SER A 40 -2.26 23.67 -19.24
N GLU A 41 -2.14 22.53 -18.58
CA GLU A 41 -1.66 22.41 -17.21
C GLU A 41 -0.67 21.24 -17.12
N GLU A 42 0.46 21.45 -16.44
CA GLU A 42 1.48 20.41 -16.21
C GLU A 42 1.83 20.31 -14.73
N TYR A 43 2.08 19.08 -14.28
CA TYR A 43 2.61 18.79 -12.96
C TYR A 43 4.07 18.37 -13.08
N LYS A 44 4.96 19.02 -12.33
CA LYS A 44 6.42 18.76 -12.36
C LYS A 44 6.96 18.57 -10.95
N GLY A 45 7.91 17.66 -10.80
CA GLY A 45 8.64 17.46 -9.55
C GLY A 45 9.04 16.01 -9.33
N LYS A 46 10.04 15.77 -8.48
CA LYS A 46 10.58 14.42 -8.23
C LYS A 46 9.54 13.39 -7.77
N ALA A 47 8.47 13.85 -7.13
CA ALA A 47 7.36 12.97 -6.74
C ALA A 47 6.54 12.52 -7.96
N VAL A 48 6.33 13.40 -8.95
CA VAL A 48 5.66 13.05 -10.22
C VAL A 48 6.50 12.06 -11.00
N ASP A 49 7.81 12.30 -11.10
CA ASP A 49 8.74 11.41 -11.80
C ASP A 49 8.75 10.00 -11.18
N LYS A 50 8.76 9.92 -9.84
CA LYS A 50 8.67 8.63 -9.12
C LYS A 50 7.33 7.93 -9.34
N LEU A 51 6.22 8.68 -9.40
CA LEU A 51 4.92 8.09 -9.65
C LEU A 51 4.85 7.49 -11.06
N ALA A 52 5.37 8.20 -12.07
CA ALA A 52 5.50 7.68 -13.43
C ALA A 52 6.37 6.40 -13.47
N GLU A 53 7.48 6.36 -12.73
CA GLU A 53 8.31 5.16 -12.61
C GLU A 53 7.54 3.97 -11.99
N TYR A 54 6.70 4.21 -10.98
CA TYR A 54 5.86 3.17 -10.40
C TYR A 54 4.76 2.69 -11.34
N GLU A 55 4.13 3.58 -12.11
CA GLU A 55 3.14 3.23 -13.14
C GLU A 55 3.79 2.36 -14.22
N ASP A 56 4.97 2.75 -14.72
CA ASP A 56 5.73 1.95 -15.69
C ASP A 56 6.10 0.56 -15.15
N LEU A 57 6.48 0.46 -13.87
CA LEU A 57 6.80 -0.81 -13.22
C LEU A 57 5.55 -1.69 -13.03
N GLU A 58 4.39 -1.09 -12.76
CA GLU A 58 3.11 -1.78 -12.67
C GLU A 58 2.68 -2.33 -14.04
N GLU A 59 2.76 -1.52 -15.11
CA GLU A 59 2.46 -1.94 -16.48
C GLU A 59 3.39 -3.06 -16.99
N GLN A 60 4.66 -3.04 -16.55
CA GLN A 60 5.63 -4.09 -16.85
C GLN A 60 5.46 -5.36 -15.99
N GLY A 61 4.51 -5.37 -15.04
CA GLY A 61 4.30 -6.51 -14.14
C GLY A 61 5.44 -6.75 -13.14
N LYS A 62 6.25 -5.72 -12.84
CA LYS A 62 7.39 -5.81 -11.92
C LYS A 62 7.04 -5.44 -10.48
N LEU A 63 5.82 -4.96 -10.24
CA LEU A 63 5.35 -4.52 -8.93
C LEU A 63 4.53 -5.62 -8.24
N LEU A 64 5.04 -6.12 -7.10
CA LEU A 64 4.33 -7.13 -6.30
C LEU A 64 3.29 -6.45 -5.40
N LYS A 65 2.03 -6.90 -5.49
CA LYS A 65 0.95 -6.49 -4.60
C LYS A 65 0.80 -7.53 -3.49
N LEU A 66 1.20 -7.15 -2.29
CA LEU A 66 1.04 -7.94 -1.08
C LEU A 66 -0.26 -7.55 -0.37
N PRO A 67 -1.03 -8.50 0.21
CA PRO A 67 -2.26 -8.22 0.94
C PRO A 67 -1.99 -7.55 2.30
N CYS A 68 -0.81 -7.76 2.87
CA CYS A 68 -0.37 -7.22 4.15
C CYS A 68 1.15 -6.98 4.19
N ALA A 69 1.62 -6.25 5.21
CA ALA A 69 3.03 -5.99 5.46
C ALA A 69 3.58 -6.84 6.62
N VAL A 70 4.91 -6.94 6.71
CA VAL A 70 5.58 -7.51 7.88
C VAL A 70 5.24 -6.66 9.12
N GLY A 71 4.84 -7.33 10.20
CA GLY A 71 4.41 -6.72 11.45
C GLY A 71 2.90 -6.54 11.59
N ASP A 72 2.14 -6.69 10.50
CA ASP A 72 0.67 -6.66 10.55
C ASP A 72 0.11 -7.87 11.30
N THR A 73 -1.07 -7.70 11.89
CA THR A 73 -1.85 -8.80 12.45
C THR A 73 -2.90 -9.22 11.45
N VAL A 74 -2.89 -10.50 11.09
CA VAL A 74 -3.91 -11.15 10.28
C VAL A 74 -4.66 -12.16 11.12
N HIS A 75 -5.86 -12.53 10.70
CA HIS A 75 -6.77 -13.38 11.43
C HIS A 75 -6.92 -14.71 10.71
N TYR A 76 -6.37 -15.77 11.33
CA TYR A 76 -6.48 -17.13 10.82
C TYR A 76 -7.76 -17.77 11.37
N ALA A 77 -8.69 -18.12 10.49
CA ALA A 77 -9.88 -18.90 10.79
C ALA A 77 -9.51 -20.39 10.86
N ASP A 78 -9.03 -20.82 12.03
CA ASP A 78 -8.66 -22.21 12.22
C ASP A 78 -9.90 -23.08 12.44
N ASN A 79 -10.12 -24.01 11.53
CA ASN A 79 -11.21 -24.99 11.56
C ASN A 79 -10.73 -26.43 11.82
N GLU A 80 -9.43 -26.63 12.10
CA GLU A 80 -8.86 -27.97 12.28
C GLU A 80 -8.50 -28.27 13.73
N TYR A 81 -7.88 -27.32 14.45
CA TYR A 81 -7.29 -27.60 15.76
C TYR A 81 -8.00 -26.88 16.91
N TYR A 82 -8.01 -25.55 16.86
CA TYR A 82 -8.56 -24.65 17.87
C TYR A 82 -10.02 -24.26 17.59
N PHE A 83 -10.53 -24.48 16.37
CA PHE A 83 -11.91 -24.15 15.97
C PHE A 83 -12.29 -22.69 16.32
N THR A 84 -11.35 -21.77 16.14
CA THR A 84 -11.48 -20.36 16.53
C THR A 84 -10.65 -19.45 15.63
N VAL A 85 -10.91 -18.16 15.70
CA VAL A 85 -10.11 -17.14 15.00
C VAL A 85 -8.88 -16.78 15.82
N LEU A 86 -7.70 -17.04 15.26
CA LEU A 86 -6.41 -16.77 15.87
C LEU A 86 -5.79 -15.48 15.30
N PRO A 87 -5.44 -14.48 16.13
CA PRO A 87 -4.70 -13.31 15.69
C PRO A 87 -3.22 -13.66 15.56
N VAL A 88 -2.73 -13.78 14.33
CA VAL A 88 -1.34 -14.12 14.03
C VAL A 88 -0.63 -12.92 13.43
N LYS A 89 0.63 -12.70 13.80
CA LYS A 89 1.42 -11.57 13.32
C LYS A 89 2.35 -12.01 12.20
N VAL A 90 2.37 -11.26 11.11
CA VAL A 90 3.30 -11.50 9.99
C VAL A 90 4.72 -11.18 10.45
N ASP A 91 5.60 -12.17 10.48
CA ASP A 91 7.00 -12.03 10.89
C ASP A 91 7.93 -11.90 9.68
N GLU A 92 7.67 -12.68 8.62
CA GLU A 92 8.48 -12.70 7.42
C GLU A 92 7.60 -12.90 6.18
N ILE A 93 7.95 -12.20 5.10
CA ILE A 93 7.39 -12.45 3.76
C ILE A 93 8.56 -12.89 2.88
N ALA A 94 8.53 -14.14 2.42
CA ALA A 94 9.55 -14.73 1.58
C ALA A 94 9.03 -14.92 0.16
N ILE A 95 9.87 -14.61 -0.83
CA ILE A 95 9.61 -14.93 -2.24
C ILE A 95 10.45 -16.16 -2.57
N MET A 96 9.78 -17.27 -2.86
CA MET A 96 10.40 -18.55 -3.14
C MET A 96 10.94 -18.61 -4.57
N GLU A 97 11.82 -19.58 -4.87
CA GLU A 97 12.35 -19.79 -6.24
C GLU A 97 11.26 -20.08 -7.28
N SER A 98 10.10 -20.60 -6.83
CA SER A 98 8.90 -20.82 -7.63
C SER A 98 8.11 -19.53 -7.96
N ASN A 99 8.57 -18.35 -7.50
CA ASN A 99 7.82 -17.09 -7.47
C ASN A 99 6.56 -17.12 -6.61
N GLU A 100 6.42 -18.13 -5.74
CA GLU A 100 5.37 -18.16 -4.73
C GLU A 100 5.76 -17.27 -3.54
N ILE A 101 4.76 -16.63 -2.95
CA ILE A 101 4.95 -15.75 -1.79
C ILE A 101 4.50 -16.52 -0.56
N LEU A 102 5.42 -16.69 0.38
CA LEU A 102 5.18 -17.35 1.66
C LEU A 102 5.14 -16.29 2.77
N TYR A 103 4.13 -16.36 3.61
CA TYR A 103 3.91 -15.51 4.77
C TYR A 103 4.13 -16.36 6.01
N LYS A 104 5.21 -16.09 6.74
CA LYS A 104 5.45 -16.71 8.04
C LYS A 104 4.79 -15.86 9.10
N CYS A 105 3.86 -16.46 9.83
CA CYS A 105 3.03 -15.80 10.82
C CYS A 105 3.21 -16.45 12.19
N LEU A 106 3.30 -15.62 13.22
CA LEU A 106 3.53 -16.05 14.59
C LEU A 106 2.29 -15.77 15.44
N LEU A 107 1.84 -16.79 16.15
CA LEU A 107 0.92 -16.66 17.28
C LEU A 107 1.74 -16.47 18.55
N PHE A 108 1.38 -15.46 19.34
CA PHE A 108 2.03 -15.17 20.61
C PHE A 108 1.12 -15.56 21.77
N ASP A 109 1.73 -16.12 22.82
CA ASP A 109 1.03 -16.44 24.05
C ASP A 109 0.74 -15.18 24.90
N GLY A 110 0.09 -15.36 26.05
CA GLY A 110 -0.21 -14.26 26.98
C GLY A 110 1.02 -13.58 27.59
N ASN A 111 2.22 -14.17 27.48
CA ASN A 111 3.49 -13.62 27.97
C ASN A 111 4.26 -12.87 26.86
N GLY A 112 3.82 -13.00 25.60
CA GLY A 112 4.49 -12.44 24.42
C GLY A 112 5.58 -13.35 23.85
N ASP A 113 5.63 -14.61 24.26
CA ASP A 113 6.49 -15.63 23.67
C ASP A 113 5.79 -16.26 22.46
N VAL A 114 6.57 -16.78 21.50
CA VAL A 114 6.02 -17.46 20.32
C VAL A 114 5.39 -18.78 20.75
N GLU A 115 4.08 -18.90 20.60
CA GLU A 115 3.31 -20.10 20.91
C GLU A 115 3.33 -21.08 19.73
N THR A 116 3.08 -20.57 18.53
CA THR A 116 2.97 -21.38 17.30
C THR A 116 3.35 -20.53 16.09
N GLN A 117 3.92 -21.17 15.07
CA GLN A 117 4.17 -20.58 13.77
C GLN A 117 3.23 -21.22 12.73
N PHE A 118 2.71 -20.38 11.84
CA PHE A 118 1.93 -20.76 10.68
C PHE A 118 2.60 -20.23 9.42
N ASP A 119 2.58 -21.03 8.36
CA ASP A 119 3.05 -20.61 7.05
C ASP A 119 1.85 -20.57 6.11
N PHE A 120 1.62 -19.43 5.48
CA PHE A 120 0.52 -19.22 4.54
C PHE A 120 1.07 -18.83 3.18
N ASP A 121 0.35 -19.15 2.12
CA ASP A 121 0.59 -18.60 0.80
C ASP A 121 -0.39 -17.46 0.49
N LYS A 122 -0.30 -16.91 -0.73
CA LYS A 122 -1.20 -15.85 -1.16
C LYS A 122 -2.65 -16.33 -1.34
N ASP A 123 -2.85 -17.59 -1.69
CA ASP A 123 -4.17 -18.17 -1.98
C ASP A 123 -4.95 -18.53 -0.71
N ASP A 124 -4.28 -18.60 0.45
CA ASP A 124 -4.91 -18.72 1.77
C ASP A 124 -5.64 -17.45 2.20
N PHE A 125 -5.21 -16.28 1.70
CA PHE A 125 -5.89 -15.02 1.98
C PHE A 125 -7.31 -15.03 1.41
N GLU A 126 -8.25 -14.50 2.18
CA GLU A 126 -9.70 -14.48 1.90
C GLU A 126 -10.37 -15.87 1.93
N LYS A 127 -9.63 -16.96 2.19
CA LYS A 127 -10.19 -18.31 2.40
C LYS A 127 -10.10 -18.74 3.86
N THR A 128 -8.89 -18.75 4.39
CA THR A 128 -8.58 -19.16 5.77
C THR A 128 -7.90 -18.04 6.54
N VAL A 129 -7.23 -17.10 5.85
CA VAL A 129 -6.56 -15.95 6.47
C VAL A 129 -7.22 -14.65 6.03
N PHE A 130 -7.52 -13.76 6.98
CA PHE A 130 -8.24 -12.53 6.72
C PHE A 130 -7.56 -11.31 7.35
N LEU A 131 -7.69 -10.15 6.73
CA LEU A 131 -7.16 -8.89 7.27
C LEU A 131 -7.98 -8.36 8.45
N THR A 132 -9.22 -8.80 8.60
CA THR A 132 -10.10 -8.40 9.69
C THR A 132 -10.63 -9.60 10.44
N LYS A 133 -10.86 -9.40 11.74
CA LYS A 133 -11.40 -10.43 12.60
C LYS A 133 -12.81 -10.83 12.19
N GLU A 134 -13.66 -9.86 11.83
CA GLU A 134 -15.05 -10.12 11.46
C GLU A 134 -15.16 -11.01 10.21
N ALA A 135 -14.27 -10.83 9.23
CA ALA A 135 -14.24 -11.67 8.03
C ALA A 135 -13.83 -13.12 8.37
N ALA A 136 -12.83 -13.28 9.24
CA ALA A 136 -12.41 -14.61 9.71
C ALA A 136 -13.51 -15.32 10.51
N GLU A 137 -14.24 -14.63 11.38
CA GLU A 137 -15.34 -15.21 12.15
C GLU A 137 -16.51 -15.65 11.25
N ALA A 138 -16.81 -14.86 10.22
CA ALA A 138 -17.82 -15.20 9.22
C ALA A 138 -17.44 -16.47 8.44
N ALA A 139 -16.21 -16.53 7.92
CA ALA A 139 -15.72 -17.69 7.20
C ALA A 139 -15.69 -18.95 8.07
N LEU A 140 -15.20 -18.85 9.31
CA LEU A 140 -15.17 -19.97 10.25
C LEU A 140 -16.58 -20.52 10.53
N LYS A 141 -17.57 -19.63 10.63
CA LYS A 141 -18.96 -20.03 10.83
C LYS A 141 -19.51 -20.78 9.62
N GLU A 142 -19.27 -20.28 8.40
CA GLU A 142 -19.70 -20.96 7.16
C GLU A 142 -19.06 -22.35 7.00
N MET A 143 -17.84 -22.55 7.49
CA MET A 143 -17.17 -23.87 7.48
C MET A 143 -17.72 -24.85 8.51
N SER A 144 -18.45 -24.36 9.52
CA SER A 144 -19.04 -25.17 10.59
C SER A 144 -20.51 -25.56 10.34
N GLU A 145 -21.15 -24.98 9.31
CA GLU A 145 -22.52 -25.28 8.86
C GLU A 145 -22.54 -26.40 7.80
#